data_AF-A0A8H3FW06-F1
#
_entry.id   AF-A0A8H3FW06-F1
#
_cell.length_a   1.000
_cell.length_b   1.000
_cell.length_c   1.000
_cell.angle_alpha   90.00
_cell.angle_beta   90.00
_cell.angle_gamma   90.00
#
_symmetry.space_group_name_H-M   'P 1'
#
loop_
_entity.id
_entity.type
_entity.pdbx_description
1 polymer ?
#
loop_
_entity_poly.entity_id
_entity_poly.type
_entity_poly.pdbx_seq_one_letter_code
_entity_poly.pdbx_strand_id
1 'polypeptide(L)'
;MYSKRSIRWLIVFSLLAILSFLLISNRAPNDEHPKTKLYQYNPFSWPTRVENYDFKTTLSERECYDGSTTRYNGAGMTESIPKTVHFTWGLKGDGAFNFPFYLAIKAALQSIQPTEVKVHYTNLDRSNEYFKELEGNITLVHHDPKDYFSKAGFAQDFDIGSWHVAHVADVLRLLILQEEGGIYLDSDAYALHSFDTIVAGARDVFMAHEGGNRYGMANAVIVAKANAPFINRWLKAYTQNFDRNDWNGNSVVLPKRLATEYPNEICTLSPTAFFWPLWTESQIEYMHEPLGAEMALQMEERVERLEGRLYEDQLVYHAWSQNSMSLYINHLTPERIRTENTRFNILLRRFLD
;
A
#
# COMPACT_ATOMS: atom_id res chain seq x y z
N MET A 1 7.08 -42.89 34.42
CA MET A 1 7.63 -42.02 35.49
C MET A 1 8.91 -41.38 34.98
N TYR A 2 8.90 -40.08 34.66
CA TYR A 2 10.12 -39.39 34.23
C TYR A 2 11.10 -39.25 35.41
N SER A 3 12.38 -39.52 35.15
CA SER A 3 13.46 -39.42 36.13
C SER A 3 13.58 -37.97 36.65
N LYS A 4 13.90 -37.80 37.95
CA LYS A 4 14.14 -36.49 38.58
C LYS A 4 15.21 -35.65 37.84
N ARG A 5 16.12 -36.28 37.09
CA ARG A 5 17.09 -35.57 36.23
C ARG A 5 16.44 -34.97 34.98
N SER A 6 15.47 -35.65 34.36
CA SER A 6 14.77 -35.19 33.17
C SER A 6 13.87 -33.97 33.47
N ILE A 7 13.25 -33.93 34.65
CA ILE A 7 12.42 -32.80 35.10
C ILE A 7 13.27 -31.55 35.35
N ARG A 8 14.49 -31.71 35.89
CA ARG A 8 15.42 -30.59 36.11
C ARG A 8 15.87 -29.95 34.79
N TRP A 9 16.14 -30.74 33.76
CA TRP A 9 16.52 -30.20 32.44
C TRP A 9 15.36 -29.46 31.76
N LEU A 10 14.13 -29.97 31.88
CA LEU A 10 12.93 -29.27 31.38
C LEU A 10 12.73 -27.91 32.05
N ILE A 11 12.92 -27.81 33.37
CA ILE A 11 12.77 -26.55 34.10
C ILE A 11 13.86 -25.54 33.69
N VAL A 12 15.10 -25.99 33.51
CA VAL A 12 16.22 -25.13 33.10
C VAL A 12 16.03 -24.60 31.68
N PHE A 13 15.57 -25.45 30.74
CA PHE A 13 15.26 -25.01 29.37
C PHE A 13 14.10 -24.02 29.33
N SER A 14 13.04 -24.25 30.11
CA SER A 14 11.92 -23.32 30.19
C SER A 14 12.33 -21.97 30.78
N LEU A 15 13.19 -21.95 31.81
CA LEU A 15 13.69 -20.70 32.40
C LEU A 15 14.62 -19.94 31.44
N LEU A 16 15.47 -20.63 30.68
CA LEU A 16 16.33 -20.01 29.67
C LEU A 16 15.52 -19.45 28.50
N ALA A 17 14.45 -20.14 28.06
CA ALA A 17 13.53 -19.65 27.04
C ALA A 17 12.76 -18.41 27.51
N ILE A 18 12.32 -18.38 28.77
CA ILE A 18 11.65 -17.21 29.36
C ILE A 18 12.63 -16.02 29.48
N LEU A 19 13.88 -16.26 29.89
CA LEU A 19 14.88 -15.20 30.02
C LEU A 19 15.28 -14.60 28.67
N SER A 20 15.40 -15.44 27.63
CA SER A 20 15.68 -14.98 26.27
C SER A 20 14.50 -14.24 25.66
N PHE A 21 13.25 -14.67 25.94
CA PHE A 21 12.04 -13.93 25.57
C PHE A 21 11.98 -12.53 26.22
N LEU A 22 12.33 -12.42 27.51
CA LEU A 22 12.37 -11.15 28.24
C LEU A 22 13.50 -10.20 27.77
N LEU A 23 14.63 -10.76 27.31
CA LEU A 23 15.74 -9.99 26.77
C LEU A 23 15.46 -9.46 25.36
N ILE A 24 14.70 -10.21 24.55
CA ILE A 24 14.22 -9.79 23.23
C ILE A 24 13.14 -8.70 23.36
N SER A 25 12.23 -8.81 24.35
CA SER A 25 11.19 -7.80 24.57
C SER A 25 11.75 -6.46 25.07
N ASN A 26 12.86 -6.46 25.82
CA ASN A 26 13.44 -5.25 26.41
C ASN A 26 14.44 -4.49 25.51
N ARG A 27 14.71 -4.95 24.29
CA ARG A 27 15.65 -4.29 23.34
C ARG A 27 14.97 -3.55 22.18
N ALA A 28 13.65 -3.53 22.11
CA ALA A 28 12.93 -2.85 21.04
C ALA A 28 12.65 -1.37 21.38
N PRO A 29 12.81 -0.43 20.43
CA PRO A 29 12.34 0.94 20.61
C PRO A 29 10.81 0.96 20.80
N ASN A 30 10.34 1.86 21.66
CA ASN A 30 9.03 1.85 22.31
C ASN A 30 7.82 2.22 21.42
N ASP A 31 7.92 2.25 20.09
CA ASP A 31 6.86 2.82 19.23
C ASP A 31 6.16 1.85 18.27
N GLU A 32 6.34 0.54 18.40
CA GLU A 32 5.58 -0.44 17.60
C GLU A 32 4.73 -1.38 18.46
N HIS A 33 3.42 -1.40 18.19
CA HIS A 33 2.42 -2.16 18.93
C HIS A 33 2.74 -3.67 18.98
N PRO A 34 2.56 -4.34 20.13
CA PRO A 34 2.87 -5.77 20.29
C PRO A 34 1.98 -6.72 19.45
N LYS A 35 0.89 -6.24 18.84
CA LYS A 35 0.02 -7.06 17.99
C LYS A 35 0.61 -7.30 16.59
N THR A 36 1.28 -6.33 15.97
CA THR A 36 1.92 -6.51 14.65
C THR A 36 3.05 -7.53 14.70
N LYS A 37 3.83 -7.55 15.79
CA LYS A 37 4.86 -8.59 16.02
C LYS A 37 4.28 -10.00 16.16
N LEU A 38 3.09 -10.16 16.74
CA LEU A 38 2.48 -11.48 16.90
C LEU A 38 2.01 -12.09 15.57
N TYR A 39 1.70 -11.27 14.57
CA TYR A 39 1.41 -11.71 13.20
C TYR A 39 2.67 -12.01 12.38
N GLN A 40 3.81 -11.38 12.71
CA GLN A 40 5.09 -11.59 12.01
C GLN A 40 5.91 -12.79 12.51
N TYR A 41 5.78 -13.20 13.78
CA TYR A 41 6.75 -14.13 14.40
C TYR A 41 6.22 -15.52 14.81
N ASN A 42 5.10 -16.00 14.25
CA ASN A 42 4.69 -17.41 14.49
C ASN A 42 4.96 -18.32 13.26
N PRO A 43 6.08 -19.07 13.24
CA PRO A 43 6.41 -19.98 12.15
C PRO A 43 5.44 -21.17 12.00
N PHE A 44 4.49 -21.35 12.91
CA PHE A 44 3.49 -22.43 12.87
C PHE A 44 2.04 -21.95 12.73
N SER A 45 1.76 -20.66 12.52
CA SER A 45 0.38 -20.18 12.33
C SER A 45 0.26 -19.08 11.28
N TRP A 46 -0.18 -19.45 10.07
CA TRP A 46 -0.72 -18.60 8.98
C TRP A 46 0.20 -18.00 7.87
N PRO A 47 1.53 -17.76 7.98
CA PRO A 47 2.26 -17.07 6.91
C PRO A 47 2.31 -17.84 5.59
N THR A 48 2.37 -19.18 5.66
CA THR A 48 2.56 -20.02 4.46
C THR A 48 1.40 -19.98 3.47
N ARG A 49 0.17 -19.63 3.87
CA ARG A 49 -0.97 -19.47 2.93
C ARG A 49 -1.10 -18.06 2.37
N VAL A 50 -0.45 -17.09 3.01
CA VAL A 50 -0.46 -15.68 2.59
C VAL A 50 0.68 -15.44 1.61
N GLU A 51 1.86 -16.00 1.89
CA GLU A 51 3.12 -15.81 1.15
C GLU A 51 3.38 -16.83 0.03
N ASN A 52 2.55 -17.85 -0.17
CA ASN A 52 2.73 -18.74 -1.33
C ASN A 52 2.26 -18.02 -2.60
N TYR A 53 3.15 -17.85 -3.58
CA TYR A 53 2.79 -17.40 -4.94
C TYR A 53 2.09 -18.53 -5.74
N ASP A 54 1.07 -19.16 -5.16
CA ASP A 54 0.22 -20.16 -5.83
C ASP A 54 -1.21 -19.67 -6.04
N PHE A 55 -1.49 -18.41 -5.73
CA PHE A 55 -2.80 -17.83 -5.96
C PHE A 55 -3.06 -17.63 -7.45
N LYS A 56 -3.83 -18.56 -8.03
CA LYS A 56 -4.44 -18.37 -9.34
C LYS A 56 -5.44 -17.22 -9.28
N THR A 57 -5.34 -16.28 -10.20
CA THR A 57 -6.36 -15.25 -10.43
C THR A 57 -7.69 -15.93 -10.71
N THR A 58 -8.71 -15.58 -9.94
CA THR A 58 -10.07 -16.09 -10.14
C THR A 58 -10.67 -15.52 -11.42
N LEU A 59 -11.75 -16.11 -11.92
CA LEU A 59 -12.44 -15.59 -13.10
C LEU A 59 -12.90 -14.15 -12.87
N SER A 60 -13.51 -13.85 -11.72
CA SER A 60 -13.97 -12.50 -11.41
C SER A 60 -12.83 -11.48 -11.28
N GLU A 61 -11.69 -11.87 -10.67
CA GLU A 61 -10.51 -11.00 -10.59
C GLU A 61 -9.97 -10.68 -12.00
N ARG A 62 -9.97 -11.66 -12.92
CA ARG A 62 -9.55 -11.48 -14.31
C ARG A 62 -10.52 -10.59 -15.08
N GLU A 63 -11.83 -10.85 -14.99
CA GLU A 63 -12.87 -10.06 -15.63
C GLU A 63 -12.86 -8.60 -15.15
N CYS A 64 -12.51 -8.39 -13.88
CA CYS A 64 -12.27 -7.06 -13.33
C CYS A 64 -11.03 -6.40 -13.96
N TYR A 65 -9.93 -7.14 -14.08
CA TYR A 65 -8.67 -6.63 -14.60
C TYR A 65 -8.74 -6.29 -16.10
N ASP A 66 -9.34 -7.16 -16.91
CA ASP A 66 -9.41 -7.01 -18.38
C ASP A 66 -10.62 -6.19 -18.86
N GLY A 67 -11.49 -5.79 -17.93
CA GLY A 67 -12.68 -4.97 -18.22
C GLY A 67 -13.85 -5.76 -18.83
N SER A 68 -13.77 -7.09 -18.92
CA SER A 68 -14.86 -7.95 -19.43
C SER A 68 -15.97 -8.20 -18.41
N THR A 69 -15.78 -7.77 -17.15
CA THR A 69 -16.83 -7.84 -16.12
C THR A 69 -18.11 -7.14 -16.56
N THR A 70 -19.24 -7.59 -16.00
CA THR A 70 -20.53 -6.96 -16.27
C THR A 70 -20.51 -5.53 -15.74
N ARG A 71 -20.80 -4.59 -16.63
CA ARG A 71 -20.87 -3.18 -16.28
C ARG A 71 -21.98 -2.94 -15.27
N TYR A 72 -21.61 -2.50 -14.08
CA TYR A 72 -22.53 -2.14 -13.01
C TYR A 72 -22.04 -0.87 -12.36
N ASN A 73 -22.80 0.21 -12.55
CA ASN A 73 -22.50 1.52 -12.01
C ASN A 73 -23.71 2.04 -11.24
N GLY A 74 -23.46 2.74 -10.15
CA GLY A 74 -24.47 3.50 -9.43
C GLY A 74 -25.18 4.51 -10.34
N ALA A 75 -26.39 4.91 -9.94
CA ALA A 75 -27.12 5.94 -10.65
C ALA A 75 -26.35 7.28 -10.60
N GLY A 76 -26.20 7.94 -11.76
CA GLY A 76 -25.53 9.25 -11.86
C GLY A 76 -24.00 9.20 -11.88
N MET A 77 -23.40 8.00 -11.93
CA MET A 77 -21.95 7.85 -12.04
C MET A 77 -21.43 8.22 -13.43
N THR A 78 -20.21 8.73 -13.49
CA THR A 78 -19.52 9.01 -14.77
C THR A 78 -19.30 7.74 -15.59
N GLU A 79 -19.09 7.90 -16.89
CA GLU A 79 -18.85 6.77 -17.79
C GLU A 79 -17.56 6.03 -17.43
N SER A 80 -16.47 6.79 -17.30
CA SER A 80 -15.13 6.34 -16.93
C SER A 80 -14.68 6.93 -15.59
N ILE A 81 -13.57 6.42 -15.08
CA ILE A 81 -12.86 6.97 -13.92
C ILE A 81 -11.91 8.07 -14.42
N PRO A 82 -11.88 9.26 -13.78
CA PRO A 82 -10.91 10.30 -14.12
C PRO A 82 -9.48 9.76 -14.09
N LYS A 83 -8.66 10.08 -15.09
CA LYS A 83 -7.25 9.65 -15.13
C LYS A 83 -6.35 10.63 -14.37
N THR A 84 -6.83 11.10 -13.23
CA THR A 84 -6.09 11.96 -12.29
C THR A 84 -5.48 11.08 -11.22
N VAL A 85 -4.19 11.27 -10.94
CA VAL A 85 -3.48 10.56 -9.86
C VAL A 85 -3.39 11.46 -8.65
N HIS A 86 -3.70 10.90 -7.47
CA HIS A 86 -3.70 11.60 -6.20
C HIS A 86 -2.68 10.96 -5.25
N PHE A 87 -1.80 11.77 -4.70
CA PHE A 87 -0.90 11.42 -3.60
C PHE A 87 -1.22 12.29 -2.39
N THR A 88 -0.92 11.79 -1.18
CA THR A 88 -0.92 12.61 0.04
C THR A 88 0.50 12.79 0.57
N TRP A 89 0.83 13.99 1.08
CA TRP A 89 2.17 14.27 1.60
C TRP A 89 2.20 15.22 2.79
N GLY A 90 3.26 15.13 3.59
CA GLY A 90 3.54 16.05 4.69
C GLY A 90 2.55 15.98 5.85
N LEU A 91 1.67 14.98 5.89
CA LEU A 91 0.69 14.79 6.97
C LEU A 91 1.43 14.59 8.30
N LYS A 92 1.44 15.61 9.16
CA LYS A 92 2.24 15.66 10.42
C LYS A 92 3.77 15.67 10.25
N GLY A 93 4.30 15.75 9.02
CA GLY A 93 5.73 15.83 8.73
C GLY A 93 6.21 17.26 8.47
N ASP A 94 7.51 17.43 8.24
CA ASP A 94 8.10 18.73 7.83
C ASP A 94 7.73 19.13 6.38
N GLY A 95 7.24 18.18 5.58
CA GLY A 95 6.84 18.40 4.20
C GLY A 95 7.98 18.30 3.19
N ALA A 96 9.19 17.90 3.59
CA ALA A 96 10.30 17.65 2.68
C ALA A 96 10.04 16.39 1.86
N PHE A 97 10.10 16.49 0.52
CA PHE A 97 10.02 15.31 -0.34
C PHE A 97 11.24 14.41 -0.09
N ASN A 98 11.01 13.11 0.00
CA ASN A 98 12.08 12.13 0.01
C ASN A 98 12.20 11.46 -1.36
N PHE A 99 13.33 10.79 -1.59
CA PHE A 99 13.60 10.12 -2.86
C PHE A 99 12.57 9.04 -3.23
N PRO A 100 12.10 8.17 -2.30
CA PRO A 100 11.02 7.22 -2.58
C PRO A 100 9.75 7.89 -3.13
N PHE A 101 9.31 8.99 -2.50
CA PHE A 101 8.11 9.68 -2.94
C PHE A 101 8.28 10.36 -4.30
N TYR A 102 9.43 10.99 -4.52
CA TYR A 102 9.82 11.51 -5.83
C TYR A 102 9.72 10.42 -6.92
N LEU A 103 10.25 9.23 -6.64
CA LEU A 103 10.23 8.12 -7.56
C LEU A 103 8.82 7.57 -7.79
N ALA A 104 7.95 7.57 -6.77
CA ALA A 104 6.54 7.20 -6.93
C ALA A 104 5.79 8.14 -7.88
N ILE A 105 6.03 9.45 -7.79
CA ILE A 105 5.45 10.43 -8.71
C ILE A 105 5.97 10.22 -10.14
N LYS A 106 7.30 10.04 -10.32
CA LYS A 106 7.91 9.73 -11.62
C LYS A 106 7.31 8.47 -12.24
N ALA A 107 7.16 7.40 -11.45
CA ALA A 107 6.55 6.14 -11.89
C ALA A 107 5.10 6.33 -12.36
N ALA A 108 4.29 7.12 -11.63
CA ALA A 108 2.93 7.45 -12.06
C ALA A 108 2.90 8.24 -13.37
N LEU A 109 3.72 9.30 -13.50
CA LEU A 109 3.80 10.11 -14.72
C LEU A 109 4.15 9.26 -15.96
N GLN A 110 5.11 8.35 -15.82
CA GLN A 110 5.60 7.54 -16.94
C GLN A 110 4.68 6.36 -17.29
N SER A 111 4.22 5.60 -16.29
CA SER A 111 3.46 4.37 -16.49
C SER A 111 1.97 4.62 -16.70
N ILE A 112 1.38 5.51 -15.90
CA ILE A 112 -0.06 5.80 -16.00
C ILE A 112 -0.30 6.81 -17.12
N GLN A 113 0.60 7.77 -17.32
CA GLN A 113 0.37 8.93 -18.20
C GLN A 113 -0.95 9.63 -17.84
N PRO A 114 -1.07 10.13 -16.59
CA PRO A 114 -2.29 10.74 -16.11
C PRO A 114 -2.53 12.09 -16.78
N THR A 115 -3.80 12.52 -16.78
CA THR A 115 -4.15 13.88 -17.22
C THR A 115 -3.62 14.93 -16.24
N GLU A 116 -3.52 14.57 -14.97
CA GLU A 116 -3.02 15.43 -13.90
C GLU A 116 -2.50 14.57 -12.74
N VAL A 117 -1.44 15.02 -12.07
CA VAL A 117 -1.00 14.48 -10.79
C VAL A 117 -1.24 15.54 -9.72
N LYS A 118 -2.02 15.20 -8.69
CA LYS A 118 -2.30 16.06 -7.54
C LYS A 118 -1.57 15.57 -6.31
N VAL A 119 -0.81 16.46 -5.66
CA VAL A 119 -0.23 16.22 -4.35
C VAL A 119 -1.04 17.01 -3.32
N HIS A 120 -1.78 16.26 -2.50
CA HIS A 120 -2.59 16.77 -1.41
C HIS A 120 -1.74 16.86 -0.15
N TYR A 121 -1.49 18.06 0.37
CA TYR A 121 -0.51 18.29 1.42
C TYR A 121 -1.04 19.12 2.58
N THR A 122 -0.41 18.96 3.75
CA THR A 122 -0.62 19.83 4.91
C THR A 122 0.61 20.71 5.12
N ASN A 123 1.81 20.11 5.18
CA ASN A 123 3.10 20.80 5.19
C ASN A 123 3.86 20.51 3.90
N LEU A 124 4.63 21.48 3.42
CA LEU A 124 5.45 21.36 2.21
C LEU A 124 6.72 22.21 2.32
N ASP A 125 7.87 21.57 2.17
CA ASP A 125 9.15 22.25 2.01
C ASP A 125 9.41 22.51 0.52
N ARG A 126 9.13 23.73 0.08
CA ARG A 126 9.35 24.17 -1.31
C ARG A 126 10.83 24.33 -1.67
N SER A 127 11.72 24.32 -0.69
CA SER A 127 13.16 24.45 -0.93
C SER A 127 13.82 23.12 -1.31
N ASN A 128 13.16 22.01 -1.03
CA ASN A 128 13.60 20.65 -1.34
C ASN A 128 13.84 20.44 -2.85
N GLU A 129 14.94 19.76 -3.18
CA GLU A 129 15.40 19.59 -4.57
C GLU A 129 14.47 18.69 -5.39
N TYR A 130 13.99 17.59 -4.81
CA TYR A 130 13.05 16.68 -5.48
C TYR A 130 11.71 17.35 -5.76
N PHE A 131 11.23 18.19 -4.83
CA PHE A 131 10.03 18.98 -5.05
C PHE A 131 10.20 19.93 -6.23
N LYS A 132 11.31 20.69 -6.27
CA LYS A 132 11.59 21.66 -7.35
C LYS A 132 11.62 21.02 -8.73
N GLU A 133 12.15 19.81 -8.83
CA GLU A 133 12.19 19.06 -10.08
C GLU A 133 10.79 18.67 -10.56
N LEU A 134 9.89 18.33 -9.64
CA LEU A 134 8.52 17.90 -9.94
C LEU A 134 7.50 19.03 -9.99
N GLU A 135 7.82 20.24 -9.52
CA GLU A 135 6.86 21.34 -9.32
C GLU A 135 6.07 21.66 -10.61
N GLY A 136 6.70 21.56 -11.78
CA GLY A 136 6.05 21.79 -13.08
C GLY A 136 5.15 20.65 -13.57
N ASN A 137 5.19 19.49 -12.92
CA ASN A 137 4.45 18.29 -13.31
C ASN A 137 3.34 17.91 -12.33
N ILE A 138 3.20 18.65 -11.21
CA ILE A 138 2.21 18.35 -10.17
C ILE A 138 1.34 19.57 -9.86
N THR A 139 0.08 19.31 -9.53
CA THR A 139 -0.85 20.29 -8.96
C THR A 139 -0.84 20.13 -7.44
N LEU A 140 -0.62 21.23 -6.73
CA LEU A 140 -0.60 21.25 -5.27
C LEU A 140 -1.98 21.60 -4.69
N VAL A 141 -2.48 20.76 -3.79
CA VAL A 141 -3.75 20.98 -3.08
C VAL A 141 -3.51 21.00 -1.58
N HIS A 142 -3.61 22.19 -0.98
CA HIS A 142 -3.42 22.34 0.47
C HIS A 142 -4.66 21.88 1.23
N HIS A 143 -4.45 21.24 2.37
CA HIS A 143 -5.49 20.77 3.27
C HIS A 143 -5.16 21.15 4.72
N ASP A 144 -6.13 21.71 5.42
CA ASP A 144 -6.08 21.80 6.89
C ASP A 144 -6.72 20.54 7.51
N PRO A 145 -6.05 19.83 8.43
CA PRO A 145 -6.61 18.64 9.08
C PRO A 145 -7.99 18.84 9.69
N LYS A 146 -8.27 19.97 10.35
CA LYS A 146 -9.58 20.19 10.96
C LYS A 146 -10.67 20.34 9.90
N ASP A 147 -10.35 21.03 8.81
CA ASP A 147 -11.30 21.28 7.73
C ASP A 147 -11.74 19.98 7.05
N TYR A 148 -10.81 19.13 6.63
CA TYR A 148 -11.20 17.92 5.91
C TYR A 148 -11.76 16.82 6.83
N PHE A 149 -11.35 16.75 8.10
CA PHE A 149 -12.04 15.88 9.06
C PHE A 149 -13.48 16.33 9.31
N SER A 150 -13.71 17.64 9.42
CA SER A 150 -15.06 18.18 9.52
C SER A 150 -15.90 17.86 8.27
N LYS A 151 -15.31 17.97 7.07
CA LYS A 151 -15.97 17.59 5.82
C LYS A 151 -16.30 16.10 5.75
N ALA A 152 -15.38 15.24 6.21
CA ALA A 152 -15.60 13.80 6.29
C ALA A 152 -16.72 13.42 7.29
N GLY A 153 -17.12 14.35 8.17
CA GLY A 153 -18.22 14.15 9.13
C GLY A 153 -17.77 13.76 10.54
N PHE A 154 -16.50 14.01 10.89
CA PHE A 154 -16.05 13.89 12.27
C PHE A 154 -16.53 15.07 13.13
N ALA A 155 -16.73 14.83 14.42
CA ALA A 155 -17.07 15.88 15.38
C ALA A 155 -15.94 16.91 15.52
N GLN A 156 -16.29 18.16 15.86
CA GLN A 156 -15.32 19.27 15.91
C GLN A 156 -14.31 19.17 17.07
N ASP A 157 -14.65 18.46 18.14
CA ASP A 157 -13.83 18.25 19.34
C ASP A 157 -12.87 17.05 19.23
N PHE A 158 -12.70 16.54 18.01
CA PHE A 158 -11.92 15.35 17.75
C PHE A 158 -10.40 15.62 17.81
N ASP A 159 -9.66 14.87 18.65
CA ASP A 159 -8.21 15.01 18.79
C ASP A 159 -7.44 14.27 17.67
N ILE A 160 -7.34 14.94 16.51
CA ILE A 160 -6.53 14.50 15.36
C ILE A 160 -5.05 14.37 15.74
N GLY A 161 -4.57 15.15 16.72
CA GLY A 161 -3.18 15.13 17.19
C GLY A 161 -2.75 13.74 17.69
N SER A 162 -3.66 13.04 18.36
CA SER A 162 -3.43 11.69 18.89
C SER A 162 -3.38 10.56 17.86
N TRP A 163 -3.77 10.81 16.61
CA TRP A 163 -3.87 9.76 15.59
C TRP A 163 -2.53 9.42 14.94
N HIS A 164 -2.36 8.15 14.61
CA HIS A 164 -1.28 7.77 13.71
C HIS A 164 -1.46 8.42 12.33
N VAL A 165 -0.37 8.84 11.68
CA VAL A 165 -0.41 9.52 10.38
C VAL A 165 -1.13 8.71 9.30
N ALA A 166 -1.02 7.38 9.35
CA ALA A 166 -1.70 6.49 8.40
C ALA A 166 -3.23 6.68 8.43
N HIS A 167 -3.82 6.83 9.62
CA HIS A 167 -5.26 7.06 9.75
C HIS A 167 -5.70 8.44 9.25
N VAL A 168 -4.83 9.44 9.43
CA VAL A 168 -5.05 10.79 8.90
C VAL A 168 -5.08 10.75 7.37
N ALA A 169 -4.15 10.00 6.77
CA ALA A 169 -4.12 9.74 5.33
C ALA A 169 -5.34 8.92 4.84
N ASP A 170 -5.83 7.98 5.65
CA ASP A 170 -7.00 7.15 5.33
C ASP A 170 -8.29 7.98 5.16
N VAL A 171 -8.49 8.98 6.02
CA VAL A 171 -9.64 9.89 5.88
C VAL A 171 -9.48 10.77 4.64
N LEU A 172 -8.30 11.36 4.46
CA LEU A 172 -8.06 12.29 3.37
C LEU A 172 -8.18 11.62 1.99
N ARG A 173 -7.62 10.41 1.82
CA ARG A 173 -7.69 9.68 0.54
C ARG A 173 -9.13 9.33 0.13
N LEU A 174 -9.95 8.92 1.10
CA LEU A 174 -11.36 8.60 0.83
C LEU A 174 -12.16 9.85 0.50
N LEU A 175 -11.87 10.97 1.17
CA LEU A 175 -12.51 12.25 0.86
C LEU A 175 -12.14 12.74 -0.55
N ILE A 176 -10.86 12.66 -0.93
CA ILE A 176 -10.39 13.02 -2.26
C ILE A 176 -11.13 12.20 -3.33
N LEU A 177 -11.18 10.87 -3.18
CA LEU A 177 -11.86 10.00 -4.13
C LEU A 177 -13.38 10.20 -4.15
N GLN A 178 -13.98 10.57 -3.01
CA GLN A 178 -15.39 10.95 -2.97
C GLN A 178 -15.65 12.22 -3.79
N GLU A 179 -14.81 13.26 -3.64
CA GLU A 179 -15.00 14.56 -4.28
C GLU A 179 -14.60 14.54 -5.77
N GLU A 180 -13.45 13.94 -6.09
CA GLU A 180 -12.80 14.05 -7.40
C GLU A 180 -12.79 12.74 -8.20
N GLY A 181 -12.94 11.59 -7.52
CA GLY A 181 -12.62 10.29 -8.11
C GLY A 181 -11.11 10.17 -8.39
N GLY A 182 -10.74 9.35 -9.36
CA GLY A 182 -9.36 9.22 -9.81
C GLY A 182 -8.66 7.96 -9.32
N ILE A 183 -7.33 8.03 -9.31
CA ILE A 183 -6.41 6.99 -8.89
C ILE A 183 -5.65 7.50 -7.67
N TYR A 184 -5.91 6.94 -6.50
CA TYR A 184 -5.11 7.21 -5.32
C TYR A 184 -3.95 6.22 -5.23
N LEU A 185 -2.75 6.74 -4.92
CA LEU A 185 -1.54 5.97 -4.63
C LEU A 185 -0.90 6.47 -3.33
N ASP A 186 -0.50 5.55 -2.45
CA ASP A 186 0.38 5.87 -1.32
C ASP A 186 1.76 6.32 -1.83
N SER A 187 2.51 7.04 -0.99
CA SER A 187 3.79 7.66 -1.37
C SER A 187 4.91 6.67 -1.72
N ASP A 188 4.68 5.39 -1.49
CA ASP A 188 5.58 4.28 -1.77
C ASP A 188 4.91 3.20 -2.65
N ALA A 189 3.85 3.57 -3.36
CA ALA A 189 3.23 2.78 -4.41
C ALA A 189 3.74 3.22 -5.79
N TYR A 190 4.54 2.38 -6.43
CA TYR A 190 5.14 2.66 -7.74
C TYR A 190 4.29 2.05 -8.86
N ALA A 191 3.70 2.90 -9.69
CA ALA A 191 2.96 2.45 -10.86
C ALA A 191 3.92 1.86 -11.92
N LEU A 192 3.71 0.58 -12.26
CA LEU A 192 4.55 -0.17 -13.19
C LEU A 192 3.98 -0.26 -14.59
N HIS A 193 2.67 -0.08 -14.76
CA HIS A 193 2.03 -0.22 -16.06
C HIS A 193 0.78 0.68 -16.17
N SER A 194 0.19 0.74 -17.36
CA SER A 194 -0.98 1.58 -17.63
C SER A 194 -2.21 1.09 -16.89
N PHE A 195 -3.03 2.04 -16.45
CA PHE A 195 -4.32 1.80 -15.79
C PHE A 195 -5.50 1.89 -16.77
N ASP A 196 -5.25 2.03 -18.08
CA ASP A 196 -6.29 2.34 -19.09
C ASP A 196 -7.49 1.40 -19.03
N THR A 197 -7.26 0.10 -18.87
CA THR A 197 -8.34 -0.90 -18.79
C THR A 197 -9.24 -0.70 -17.58
N ILE A 198 -8.67 -0.43 -16.41
CA ILE A 198 -9.46 -0.26 -15.18
C ILE A 198 -10.12 1.12 -15.12
N VAL A 199 -9.49 2.17 -15.64
CA VAL A 199 -10.11 3.51 -15.67
C VAL A 199 -11.19 3.66 -16.74
N ALA A 200 -11.28 2.74 -17.70
CA ALA A 200 -12.43 2.64 -18.60
C ALA A 200 -13.77 2.51 -17.84
N GLY A 201 -13.75 2.09 -16.57
CA GLY A 201 -14.88 2.29 -15.66
C GLY A 201 -16.03 1.30 -15.86
N ALA A 202 -15.70 0.04 -16.16
CA ALA A 202 -16.67 -1.06 -16.13
C ALA A 202 -17.36 -1.18 -14.74
N ARG A 203 -16.67 -0.73 -13.69
CA ARG A 203 -17.18 -0.61 -12.32
C ARG A 203 -16.82 0.75 -11.74
N ASP A 204 -17.47 1.11 -10.63
CA ASP A 204 -17.27 2.39 -9.98
C ASP A 204 -16.00 2.45 -9.12
N VAL A 205 -15.54 1.32 -8.60
CA VAL A 205 -14.35 1.21 -7.75
C VAL A 205 -13.55 -0.04 -8.10
N PHE A 206 -12.22 0.06 -8.09
CA PHE A 206 -11.29 -1.06 -8.21
C PHE A 206 -10.30 -1.03 -7.04
N MET A 207 -10.11 -2.17 -6.40
CA MET A 207 -9.10 -2.41 -5.36
C MET A 207 -8.56 -3.83 -5.49
N ALA A 208 -7.41 -4.13 -4.87
CA ALA A 208 -6.84 -5.47 -4.85
C ALA A 208 -6.88 -6.10 -3.46
N HIS A 209 -6.82 -7.43 -3.43
CA HIS A 209 -6.61 -8.17 -2.19
C HIS A 209 -5.19 -8.00 -1.65
N GLU A 210 -5.04 -7.87 -0.34
CA GLU A 210 -3.71 -7.67 0.26
C GLU A 210 -2.79 -8.89 0.09
N GLY A 211 -3.33 -10.11 0.21
CA GLY A 211 -2.54 -11.34 0.16
C GLY A 211 -3.30 -12.55 -0.39
N GLY A 212 -2.59 -13.66 -0.58
CA GLY A 212 -3.08 -14.85 -1.31
C GLY A 212 -4.38 -15.46 -0.77
N ASN A 213 -4.69 -15.25 0.52
CA ASN A 213 -5.91 -15.73 1.17
C ASN A 213 -7.15 -14.82 0.94
N ARG A 214 -6.99 -13.67 0.27
CA ARG A 214 -8.03 -12.64 0.05
C ARG A 214 -8.74 -12.15 1.33
N TYR A 215 -8.07 -12.24 2.49
CA TYR A 215 -8.65 -11.85 3.78
C TYR A 215 -8.81 -10.33 3.93
N GLY A 216 -7.93 -9.56 3.29
CA GLY A 216 -7.90 -8.10 3.34
C GLY A 216 -8.01 -7.46 1.96
N MET A 217 -8.35 -6.17 1.94
CA MET A 217 -8.18 -5.29 0.79
C MET A 217 -7.48 -4.01 1.26
N ALA A 218 -6.20 -3.90 0.96
CA ALA A 218 -5.40 -2.75 1.38
C ALA A 218 -5.78 -1.50 0.58
N ASN A 219 -5.53 -0.34 1.18
CA ASN A 219 -6.01 0.95 0.71
C ASN A 219 -4.90 1.87 0.16
N ALA A 220 -3.71 1.31 -0.07
CA ALA A 220 -2.58 2.02 -0.66
C ALA A 220 -2.77 2.32 -2.15
N VAL A 221 -3.69 1.60 -2.81
CA VAL A 221 -4.12 1.84 -4.19
C VAL A 221 -5.64 1.73 -4.25
N ILE A 222 -6.30 2.81 -4.68
CA ILE A 222 -7.76 2.83 -4.88
C ILE A 222 -8.05 3.58 -6.18
N VAL A 223 -8.82 2.97 -7.07
CA VAL A 223 -9.23 3.58 -8.33
C VAL A 223 -10.74 3.71 -8.31
N ALA A 224 -11.28 4.93 -8.36
CA ALA A 224 -12.69 5.15 -8.11
C ALA A 224 -13.26 6.31 -8.93
N LYS A 225 -14.53 6.20 -9.31
CA LYS A 225 -15.29 7.35 -9.79
C LYS A 225 -15.66 8.25 -8.61
N ALA A 226 -15.79 9.55 -8.91
CA ALA A 226 -16.27 10.51 -7.92
C ALA A 226 -17.64 10.10 -7.38
N ASN A 227 -17.84 10.23 -6.07
CA ASN A 227 -19.07 9.91 -5.37
C ASN A 227 -19.53 8.44 -5.49
N ALA A 228 -18.60 7.50 -5.75
CA ALA A 228 -18.92 6.08 -5.82
C ALA A 228 -19.59 5.58 -4.51
N PRO A 229 -20.69 4.82 -4.58
CA PRO A 229 -21.42 4.34 -3.40
C PRO A 229 -20.52 3.60 -2.39
N PHE A 230 -19.59 2.78 -2.88
CA PHE A 230 -18.64 2.05 -2.05
C PHE A 230 -17.77 2.98 -1.19
N ILE A 231 -17.20 4.03 -1.80
CA ILE A 231 -16.37 5.03 -1.11
C ILE A 231 -17.18 5.77 -0.05
N ASN A 232 -18.42 6.17 -0.39
CA ASN A 232 -19.32 6.85 0.54
C ASN A 232 -19.65 5.99 1.76
N ARG A 233 -19.91 4.70 1.57
CA ARG A 233 -20.15 3.75 2.67
C ARG A 233 -18.93 3.58 3.54
N TRP A 234 -17.75 3.48 2.92
CA TRP A 234 -16.51 3.29 3.65
C TRP A 234 -16.17 4.52 4.50
N LEU A 235 -16.23 5.73 3.92
CA LEU A 235 -16.01 6.97 4.66
C LEU A 235 -17.01 7.13 5.82
N LYS A 236 -18.29 6.81 5.60
CA LYS A 236 -19.31 6.81 6.66
C LYS A 236 -19.03 5.77 7.75
N ALA A 237 -18.58 4.57 7.38
CA ALA A 237 -18.24 3.54 8.36
C ALA A 237 -17.03 3.96 9.22
N TYR A 238 -16.06 4.64 8.59
CA TYR A 238 -14.96 5.32 9.26
C TYR A 238 -15.50 6.30 10.31
N THR A 239 -16.37 7.25 9.95
CA THR A 239 -16.82 8.26 10.93
C THR A 239 -17.69 7.70 12.06
N GLN A 240 -18.34 6.56 11.87
CA GLN A 240 -19.24 5.97 12.86
C GLN A 240 -18.58 4.97 13.83
N ASN A 241 -17.59 4.20 13.37
CA ASN A 241 -17.03 3.08 14.13
C ASN A 241 -15.50 3.05 14.13
N PHE A 242 -14.85 4.21 13.97
CA PHE A 242 -13.40 4.28 13.94
C PHE A 242 -12.76 3.88 15.28
N ASP A 243 -11.89 2.88 15.25
CA ASP A 243 -10.95 2.59 16.33
C ASP A 243 -9.55 3.09 15.97
N ARG A 244 -9.09 4.14 16.66
CA ARG A 244 -7.76 4.74 16.45
C ARG A 244 -6.58 3.80 16.72
N ASN A 245 -6.82 2.67 17.37
CA ASN A 245 -5.78 1.70 17.72
C ASN A 245 -5.80 0.46 16.80
N ASP A 246 -6.71 0.40 15.82
CA ASP A 246 -6.86 -0.74 14.91
C ASP A 246 -6.81 -0.31 13.44
N TRP A 247 -5.60 -0.01 12.95
CA TRP A 247 -5.40 0.32 11.55
C TRP A 247 -5.85 -0.78 10.59
N ASN A 248 -5.47 -2.04 10.84
CA ASN A 248 -5.84 -3.16 9.97
C ASN A 248 -7.37 -3.36 9.92
N GLY A 249 -8.06 -3.25 11.06
CA GLY A 249 -9.51 -3.32 11.12
C GLY A 249 -10.20 -2.28 10.23
N ASN A 250 -9.76 -1.03 10.31
CA ASN A 250 -10.37 0.08 9.56
C ASN A 250 -9.98 0.14 8.08
N SER A 251 -8.73 -0.20 7.74
CA SER A 251 -8.15 0.10 6.43
C SER A 251 -7.93 -1.11 5.54
N VAL A 252 -8.08 -2.33 6.09
CA VAL A 252 -7.88 -3.58 5.35
C VAL A 252 -9.09 -4.51 5.48
N VAL A 253 -9.60 -4.72 6.70
CA VAL A 253 -10.71 -5.65 6.97
C VAL A 253 -12.07 -5.01 6.66
N LEU A 254 -12.29 -3.77 7.06
CA LEU A 254 -13.52 -3.03 6.77
C LEU A 254 -13.85 -2.94 5.27
N PRO A 255 -12.94 -2.50 4.37
CA PRO A 255 -13.25 -2.51 2.93
C PRO A 255 -13.52 -3.92 2.41
N LYS A 256 -12.81 -4.95 2.90
CA LYS A 256 -13.11 -6.36 2.53
C LYS A 256 -14.53 -6.77 2.91
N ARG A 257 -14.98 -6.42 4.12
CA ARG A 257 -16.35 -6.68 4.57
C ARG A 257 -17.35 -5.96 3.67
N LEU A 258 -17.14 -4.68 3.39
CA LEU A 258 -18.01 -3.89 2.52
C LEU A 258 -18.08 -4.48 1.11
N ALA A 259 -16.98 -4.98 0.54
CA ALA A 259 -17.00 -5.61 -0.78
C ALA A 259 -17.77 -6.94 -0.80
N THR A 260 -17.87 -7.61 0.36
CA THR A 260 -18.66 -8.83 0.51
C THR A 260 -20.15 -8.50 0.64
N GLU A 261 -20.49 -7.40 1.32
CA GLU A 261 -21.87 -6.91 1.47
C GLU A 261 -22.40 -6.24 0.19
N TYR A 262 -21.54 -5.55 -0.56
CA TYR A 262 -21.87 -4.77 -1.76
C TYR A 262 -21.00 -5.18 -2.96
N PRO A 263 -21.05 -6.46 -3.40
CA PRO A 263 -20.16 -6.98 -4.44
C PRO A 263 -20.38 -6.37 -5.82
N ASN A 264 -21.47 -5.61 -6.01
CA ASN A 264 -21.75 -4.89 -7.24
C ASN A 264 -21.12 -3.48 -7.28
N GLU A 265 -20.73 -2.91 -6.14
CA GLU A 265 -20.20 -1.53 -6.07
C GLU A 265 -18.68 -1.46 -6.27
N ILE A 266 -18.00 -2.60 -6.39
CA ILE A 266 -16.54 -2.70 -6.50
C ILE A 266 -16.11 -3.85 -7.40
N CYS A 267 -14.98 -3.69 -8.08
CA CYS A 267 -14.21 -4.76 -8.70
C CYS A 267 -12.99 -5.09 -7.84
N THR A 268 -12.81 -6.36 -7.49
CA THR A 268 -11.68 -6.81 -6.70
C THR A 268 -10.65 -7.51 -7.58
N LEU A 269 -9.42 -7.01 -7.57
CA LEU A 269 -8.28 -7.53 -8.32
C LEU A 269 -7.48 -8.54 -7.50
N SER A 270 -6.66 -9.34 -8.18
CA SER A 270 -5.72 -10.26 -7.56
C SER A 270 -4.72 -9.50 -6.67
N PRO A 271 -4.11 -10.16 -5.67
CA PRO A 271 -3.00 -9.56 -4.93
C PRO A 271 -1.84 -9.11 -5.81
N THR A 272 -1.58 -9.83 -6.91
CA THR A 272 -0.53 -9.48 -7.87
C THR A 272 -0.73 -8.10 -8.49
N ALA A 273 -1.97 -7.66 -8.67
CA ALA A 273 -2.26 -6.39 -9.31
C ALA A 273 -1.62 -5.20 -8.58
N PHE A 274 -1.71 -5.15 -7.24
CA PHE A 274 -1.23 -4.00 -6.46
C PHE A 274 -0.28 -4.31 -5.30
N PHE A 275 -0.36 -5.49 -4.69
CA PHE A 275 0.18 -5.73 -3.35
C PHE A 275 1.21 -6.85 -3.26
N TRP A 276 1.48 -7.56 -4.35
CA TRP A 276 2.55 -8.56 -4.38
C TRP A 276 3.84 -7.97 -4.98
N PRO A 277 5.03 -8.28 -4.44
CA PRO A 277 5.32 -8.99 -3.17
C PRO A 277 4.81 -8.27 -1.89
N LEU A 278 4.60 -9.04 -0.81
CA LEU A 278 3.95 -8.63 0.44
C LEU A 278 4.87 -7.90 1.44
N TRP A 279 4.29 -7.41 2.52
CA TRP A 279 4.97 -6.74 3.66
C TRP A 279 5.76 -7.67 4.58
N THR A 280 5.74 -8.98 4.34
CA THR A 280 6.40 -9.94 5.23
C THR A 280 7.92 -9.89 5.05
N GLU A 281 8.67 -10.22 6.10
CA GLU A 281 10.14 -10.10 6.11
C GLU A 281 10.79 -10.84 4.93
N SER A 282 10.32 -12.06 4.65
CA SER A 282 10.81 -12.89 3.52
C SER A 282 10.56 -12.24 2.15
N GLN A 283 9.42 -11.56 1.98
CA GLN A 283 9.02 -10.92 0.73
C GLN A 283 9.73 -9.58 0.53
N ILE A 284 9.95 -8.83 1.61
CA ILE A 284 10.77 -7.62 1.59
C ILE A 284 12.22 -8.00 1.27
N GLU A 285 12.78 -9.00 1.95
CA GLU A 285 14.13 -9.50 1.66
C GLU A 285 14.26 -9.98 0.20
N TYR A 286 13.29 -10.75 -0.30
CA TYR A 286 13.24 -11.16 -1.71
C TYR A 286 13.34 -9.98 -2.69
N MET A 287 12.75 -8.82 -2.37
CA MET A 287 12.83 -7.64 -3.24
C MET A 287 14.17 -6.92 -3.15
N HIS A 288 14.84 -6.95 -2.00
CA HIS A 288 16.01 -6.12 -1.72
C HIS A 288 17.34 -6.89 -1.64
N GLU A 289 17.34 -8.22 -1.62
CA GLU A 289 18.56 -9.02 -1.61
C GLU A 289 19.41 -8.77 -2.87
N PRO A 290 20.75 -8.69 -2.75
CA PRO A 290 21.63 -8.59 -3.91
C PRO A 290 21.53 -9.83 -4.81
N LEU A 291 21.43 -9.59 -6.11
CA LEU A 291 21.41 -10.63 -7.13
C LEU A 291 22.81 -10.84 -7.72
N GLY A 292 23.18 -12.11 -7.90
CA GLY A 292 24.30 -12.49 -8.76
C GLY A 292 24.03 -12.12 -10.23
N ALA A 293 25.09 -12.01 -11.03
CA ALA A 293 25.03 -11.50 -12.40
C ALA A 293 24.00 -12.24 -13.29
N GLU A 294 23.94 -13.58 -13.21
CA GLU A 294 22.99 -14.37 -13.99
C GLU A 294 21.53 -14.09 -13.59
N MET A 295 21.24 -14.02 -12.29
CA MET A 295 19.89 -13.73 -11.79
C MET A 295 19.47 -12.29 -12.11
N ALA A 296 20.41 -11.34 -12.07
CA ALA A 296 20.16 -9.96 -12.47
C ALA A 296 19.77 -9.88 -13.96
N LEU A 297 20.49 -10.57 -14.85
CA LEU A 297 20.16 -10.62 -16.27
C LEU A 297 18.77 -11.24 -16.51
N GLN A 298 18.48 -12.38 -15.88
CA GLN A 298 17.16 -13.02 -15.97
C GLN A 298 16.03 -12.12 -15.46
N MET A 299 16.32 -11.30 -14.45
CA MET A 299 15.38 -10.34 -13.89
C MET A 299 15.15 -9.18 -14.87
N GLU A 300 16.20 -8.62 -15.47
CA GLU A 300 16.11 -7.58 -16.50
C GLU A 300 15.31 -8.07 -17.72
N GLU A 301 15.63 -9.25 -18.23
CA GLU A 301 14.88 -9.89 -19.34
C GLU A 301 13.41 -10.12 -18.99
N ARG A 302 13.11 -10.51 -17.74
CA ARG A 302 11.73 -10.66 -17.29
C ARG A 302 11.00 -9.32 -17.27
N VAL A 303 11.62 -8.30 -16.68
CA VAL A 303 11.05 -6.95 -16.59
C VAL A 303 10.81 -6.40 -17.99
N GLU A 304 11.76 -6.52 -18.91
CA GLU A 304 11.58 -6.12 -20.31
C GLU A 304 10.43 -6.86 -20.99
N ARG A 305 10.42 -8.20 -20.90
CA ARG A 305 9.37 -9.04 -21.51
C ARG A 305 7.96 -8.73 -20.97
N LEU A 306 7.86 -8.33 -19.71
CA LEU A 306 6.60 -7.98 -19.05
C LEU A 306 6.35 -6.47 -19.03
N GLU A 307 7.00 -5.69 -19.91
CA GLU A 307 6.77 -4.25 -20.08
C GLU A 307 6.98 -3.45 -18.78
N GLY A 308 7.95 -3.91 -18.01
CA GLY A 308 8.43 -3.39 -16.74
C GLY A 308 7.67 -3.84 -15.50
N ARG A 309 6.99 -4.99 -15.59
CA ARG A 309 6.34 -5.66 -14.46
C ARG A 309 7.15 -6.89 -14.01
N LEU A 310 6.89 -7.37 -12.80
CA LEU A 310 7.40 -8.68 -12.35
C LEU A 310 6.47 -9.82 -12.76
N TYR A 311 5.19 -9.52 -12.90
CA TYR A 311 4.12 -10.48 -13.15
C TYR A 311 3.10 -9.92 -14.16
N GLU A 312 2.38 -10.80 -14.85
CA GLU A 312 1.54 -10.44 -16.01
C GLU A 312 0.44 -9.43 -15.67
N ASP A 313 -0.24 -9.57 -14.53
CA ASP A 313 -1.35 -8.71 -14.11
C ASP A 313 -0.92 -7.60 -13.12
N GLN A 314 0.38 -7.38 -12.92
CA GLN A 314 0.87 -6.40 -11.95
C GLN A 314 0.81 -4.97 -12.50
N LEU A 315 0.08 -4.09 -11.82
CA LEU A 315 -0.01 -2.67 -12.16
C LEU A 315 0.84 -1.80 -11.25
N VAL A 316 1.01 -2.20 -10.00
CA VAL A 316 1.73 -1.44 -8.96
C VAL A 316 2.64 -2.38 -8.19
N TYR A 317 3.78 -1.84 -7.77
CA TYR A 317 4.56 -2.40 -6.67
C TYR A 317 4.48 -1.47 -5.46
N HIS A 318 3.95 -1.98 -4.34
CA HIS A 318 3.87 -1.28 -3.07
C HIS A 318 5.06 -1.67 -2.19
N ALA A 319 5.83 -0.68 -1.72
CA ALA A 319 7.12 -0.92 -1.05
C ALA A 319 7.02 -1.25 0.44
N TRP A 320 5.83 -1.11 1.03
CA TRP A 320 5.58 -1.38 2.45
C TRP A 320 6.55 -0.62 3.35
N SER A 321 6.69 0.69 3.16
CA SER A 321 7.72 1.50 3.84
C SER A 321 7.64 1.38 5.36
N GLN A 322 6.45 1.18 5.94
CA GLN A 322 6.34 0.91 7.38
C GLN A 322 7.24 -0.26 7.84
N ASN A 323 7.47 -1.26 6.99
CA ASN A 323 8.28 -2.45 7.27
C ASN A 323 9.67 -2.41 6.63
N SER A 324 9.82 -1.78 5.46
CA SER A 324 11.07 -1.78 4.69
C SER A 324 11.95 -0.53 4.91
N MET A 325 11.42 0.53 5.53
CA MET A 325 12.07 1.84 5.55
C MET A 325 13.43 1.85 6.24
N SER A 326 13.51 1.29 7.45
CA SER A 326 14.72 1.34 8.26
C SER A 326 15.85 0.48 7.71
N LEU A 327 15.53 -0.60 6.98
CA LEU A 327 16.50 -1.57 6.49
C LEU A 327 16.95 -1.27 5.05
N TYR A 328 16.04 -0.81 4.19
CA TYR A 328 16.29 -0.74 2.75
C TYR A 328 15.99 0.65 2.16
N ILE A 329 14.79 1.19 2.38
CA ILE A 329 14.32 2.38 1.64
C ILE A 329 15.05 3.67 2.05
N ASN A 330 15.37 3.87 3.33
CA ASN A 330 16.09 5.06 3.82
C ASN A 330 17.48 5.24 3.20
N HIS A 331 18.05 4.17 2.65
CA HIS A 331 19.39 4.19 2.09
C HIS A 331 19.37 4.27 0.56
N LEU A 332 18.21 4.38 -0.07
CA LEU A 332 18.09 4.52 -1.52
C LEU A 332 18.61 5.88 -1.98
N THR A 333 19.35 5.86 -3.08
CA THR A 333 19.79 7.04 -3.82
C THR A 333 19.65 6.74 -5.32
N PRO A 334 19.59 7.76 -6.18
CA PRO A 334 19.61 7.54 -7.63
C PRO A 334 20.77 6.63 -8.07
N GLU A 335 21.96 6.82 -7.51
CA GLU A 335 23.14 6.02 -7.85
C GLU A 335 22.98 4.55 -7.45
N ARG A 336 22.48 4.26 -6.25
CA ARG A 336 22.28 2.87 -5.80
C ARG A 336 21.23 2.16 -6.63
N ILE A 337 20.13 2.83 -6.98
CA ILE A 337 19.13 2.23 -7.87
C ILE A 337 19.76 1.91 -9.24
N ARG A 338 20.61 2.79 -9.80
CA ARG A 338 21.30 2.52 -11.08
C ARG A 338 22.29 1.37 -11.01
N THR A 339 23.04 1.25 -9.92
CA THR A 339 24.25 0.39 -9.89
C THR A 339 24.07 -0.93 -9.14
N GLU A 340 23.23 -1.00 -8.11
CA GLU A 340 23.07 -2.21 -7.31
C GLU A 340 21.97 -3.11 -7.89
N ASN A 341 22.30 -4.36 -8.19
CA ASN A 341 21.36 -5.35 -8.74
C ASN A 341 20.54 -5.99 -7.63
N THR A 342 19.38 -5.43 -7.33
CA THR A 342 18.30 -6.04 -6.54
C THR A 342 17.04 -6.11 -7.40
N ARG A 343 16.05 -6.92 -7.03
CA ARG A 343 14.78 -6.97 -7.78
C ARG A 343 14.07 -5.61 -7.76
N PHE A 344 14.08 -4.94 -6.60
CA PHE A 344 13.55 -3.59 -6.43
C PHE A 344 14.24 -2.59 -7.35
N ASN A 345 15.58 -2.55 -7.35
CA ASN A 345 16.32 -1.58 -8.14
C ASN A 345 16.11 -1.81 -9.64
N ILE A 346 16.25 -3.05 -10.11
CA ILE A 346 16.04 -3.41 -11.52
C ILE A 346 14.64 -2.98 -11.99
N LEU A 347 13.62 -3.19 -11.15
CA LEU A 347 12.24 -2.84 -11.46
C LEU A 347 12.02 -1.33 -11.61
N LEU A 348 12.68 -0.51 -10.79
CA LEU A 348 12.43 0.94 -10.71
C LEU A 348 13.45 1.81 -11.45
N ARG A 349 14.59 1.26 -11.90
CA ARG A 349 15.66 1.97 -12.62
C ARG A 349 15.14 2.86 -13.76
N ARG A 350 14.18 2.36 -14.52
CA ARG A 350 13.60 3.05 -15.70
C ARG A 350 12.87 4.36 -15.38
N PHE A 351 12.62 4.66 -14.11
CA PHE A 351 11.93 5.88 -13.67
C PHE A 351 12.91 6.98 -13.23
N LEU A 352 14.22 6.74 -13.32
CA LEU A 352 15.25 7.72 -12.99
C LEU A 352 15.63 8.66 -14.13
N ASP A 353 15.14 8.39 -15.33
CA ASP A 353 15.48 9.11 -16.56
C ASP A 353 14.41 10.14 -16.97
#